data_AF-A0A2Z6NJ22-F1
#
_entry.id   AF-A0A2Z6NJ22-F1
#
_cell.length_a   1.000
_cell.length_b   1.000
_cell.length_c   1.000
_cell.angle_alpha   90.00
_cell.angle_beta   90.00
_cell.angle_gamma   90.00
#
_symmetry.space_group_name_H-M   'P 1'
#
loop_
_entity.id
_entity.type
_entity.pdbx_description
1 polymer ?
#
loop_
_entity_poly.entity_id
_entity_poly.type
_entity_poly.pdbx_seq_one_letter_code
_entity_poly.pdbx_strand_id
1 'polypeptide(L)'
;MDTIVTSNGTEEPRKPGGKYKAMLVCFILGLGSLVAWNSMLTIGDYYYKLFPKYHPSRVLTLVYQPFAIGTLIILAYYQSKINTRLRNLAGFTLFFAATFLVLILDLATSGRGGIGPYIGICLLTACFGIADAHIEGGM
;
A
#
# COMPACT_ATOMS: atom_id res chain seq x y z
N MET A 1 16.42 33.73 46.54
CA MET A 1 16.07 34.88 45.69
C MET A 1 16.12 34.39 44.26
N ASP A 2 14.92 34.10 43.79
CA ASP A 2 14.58 33.36 42.59
C ASP A 2 14.88 34.15 41.32
N THR A 3 15.30 33.47 40.27
CA THR A 3 14.94 33.84 38.89
C THR A 3 14.81 32.55 38.07
N ILE A 4 13.63 31.94 38.20
CA ILE A 4 13.09 31.02 37.21
C ILE A 4 12.88 31.83 35.94
N VAL A 5 13.71 31.61 34.92
CA VAL A 5 13.42 32.07 33.57
C VAL A 5 12.33 31.16 33.01
N THR A 6 11.09 31.57 33.20
CA THR A 6 9.93 31.04 32.49
C THR A 6 10.06 31.40 31.02
N SER A 7 10.60 30.48 30.20
CA SER A 7 10.41 30.54 28.75
C SER A 7 8.96 30.20 28.43
N ASN A 8 8.10 31.21 28.55
CA ASN A 8 6.70 31.16 28.16
C ASN A 8 6.62 31.17 26.62
N GLY A 9 7.00 30.05 26.00
CA GLY A 9 6.73 29.77 24.60
C GLY A 9 5.24 29.47 24.46
N THR A 10 4.46 30.52 24.27
CA THR A 10 3.07 30.43 23.85
C THR A 10 3.04 29.69 22.51
N GLU A 11 2.71 28.40 22.53
CA GLU A 11 2.34 27.66 21.33
C GLU A 11 1.09 28.34 20.75
N GLU A 12 1.28 29.18 19.73
CA GLU A 12 0.15 29.71 18.97
C GLU A 12 -0.72 28.53 18.49
N PRO A 13 -2.04 28.55 18.71
CA PRO A 13 -2.91 27.47 18.28
C PRO A 13 -2.84 27.37 16.75
N ARG A 14 -2.33 26.24 16.24
CA ARG A 14 -2.21 25.96 14.81
C ARG A 14 -3.49 26.37 14.08
N LYS A 15 -3.40 27.38 13.20
CA LYS A 15 -4.54 27.91 12.41
C LYS A 15 -5.37 26.75 11.82
N PRO A 16 -6.70 26.70 12.06
CA PRO A 16 -7.54 25.56 11.65
C PRO A 16 -7.62 25.33 10.14
N GLY A 17 -7.22 26.29 9.30
CA GLY A 17 -7.21 26.16 7.84
C GLY A 17 -6.30 25.04 7.29
N GLY A 18 -5.29 24.61 8.05
CA GLY A 18 -4.47 23.44 7.69
C GLY A 18 -5.18 22.10 7.90
N LYS A 19 -6.17 22.05 8.80
CA LYS A 19 -6.86 20.81 9.18
C LYS A 19 -7.68 20.22 8.04
N TYR A 20 -8.42 21.06 7.32
CA TYR A 20 -9.20 20.63 6.15
C TYR A 20 -8.31 20.16 4.99
N LYS A 21 -7.19 20.86 4.73
CA LYS A 21 -6.23 20.45 3.71
C LYS A 21 -5.58 19.11 4.05
N ALA A 22 -5.14 18.93 5.30
CA ALA A 22 -4.56 17.66 5.76
C ALA A 22 -5.59 16.51 5.72
N MET A 23 -6.85 16.79 6.09
CA MET A 23 -7.94 15.82 6.01
C MET A 23 -8.22 15.39 4.57
N LEU A 24 -8.25 16.33 3.62
CA LEU A 24 -8.41 16.02 2.20
C LEU A 24 -7.26 15.16 1.67
N VAL A 25 -6.02 15.48 2.04
CA VAL A 25 -4.85 14.70 1.63
C VAL A 25 -4.92 13.29 2.23
N CYS A 26 -5.20 13.15 3.51
CA CYS A 26 -5.36 11.84 4.16
C CYS A 26 -6.47 11.01 3.49
N PHE A 27 -7.60 11.65 3.15
CA PHE A 27 -8.69 11.01 2.42
C PHE A 27 -8.25 10.50 1.04
N ILE A 28 -7.53 11.32 0.25
CA ILE A 28 -7.04 10.92 -1.07
C ILE A 28 -6.03 9.77 -0.96
N LEU A 29 -5.12 9.82 0.02
CA LEU A 29 -4.13 8.78 0.24
C LEU A 29 -4.80 7.44 0.62
N GLY A 30 -5.73 7.46 1.59
CA GLY A 30 -6.47 6.26 1.98
C GLY A 30 -7.37 5.72 0.86
N LEU A 31 -8.01 6.60 0.10
CA LEU A 31 -8.80 6.19 -1.07
C LEU A 31 -7.91 5.54 -2.14
N GLY A 32 -6.71 6.07 -2.37
CA GLY A 32 -5.76 5.55 -3.35
C GLY A 32 -5.30 4.13 -3.05
N SER A 33 -4.90 3.83 -1.81
CA SER A 33 -4.51 2.47 -1.41
C SER A 33 -5.70 1.51 -1.51
N LEU A 34 -6.88 1.95 -1.05
CA LEU A 34 -8.09 1.14 -1.06
C LEU A 34 -8.52 0.79 -2.49
N VAL A 35 -8.51 1.76 -3.41
CA VAL A 35 -8.86 1.55 -4.82
C VAL A 35 -7.89 0.58 -5.49
N ALA A 36 -6.59 0.68 -5.21
CA ALA A 36 -5.59 -0.20 -5.81
C ALA A 36 -5.82 -1.68 -5.45
N TRP A 37 -6.00 -1.99 -4.16
CA TRP A 37 -6.23 -3.36 -3.72
C TRP A 37 -7.61 -3.90 -4.10
N ASN A 38 -8.67 -3.08 -3.97
CA ASN A 38 -10.02 -3.51 -4.34
C ASN A 38 -10.15 -3.79 -5.85
N SER A 39 -9.48 -2.99 -6.69
CA SER A 39 -9.46 -3.23 -8.13
C SER A 39 -8.86 -4.60 -8.47
N MET A 40 -7.81 -5.00 -7.74
CA MET A 40 -7.19 -6.33 -7.90
C MET A 40 -8.15 -7.46 -7.55
N LEU A 41 -8.96 -7.30 -6.50
CA LEU A 41 -9.97 -8.29 -6.12
C LEU A 41 -11.11 -8.37 -7.15
N THR A 42 -11.59 -7.24 -7.67
CA THR A 42 -12.64 -7.20 -8.68
C THR A 42 -12.21 -7.84 -10.01
N ILE A 43 -10.93 -7.75 -10.36
CA ILE A 43 -10.36 -8.43 -11.53
C ILE A 43 -10.29 -9.97 -11.35
N GLY A 44 -10.55 -10.50 -10.15
CA GLY A 44 -10.52 -11.93 -9.85
C GLY A 44 -11.39 -12.79 -10.78
N ASP A 45 -12.55 -12.28 -11.22
CA ASP A 45 -13.43 -13.00 -12.15
C ASP A 45 -12.80 -13.16 -13.55
N TYR A 46 -12.00 -12.19 -13.98
CA TYR A 46 -11.19 -12.31 -15.19
C TYR A 46 -10.13 -13.41 -15.02
N TYR A 47 -9.44 -13.44 -13.87
CA TYR A 47 -8.45 -14.48 -13.59
C TYR A 47 -9.06 -15.89 -13.52
N TYR A 48 -10.31 -16.05 -13.08
CA TYR A 48 -10.98 -17.36 -13.14
C TYR A 48 -11.19 -17.85 -14.57
N LYS A 49 -11.54 -16.94 -15.50
CA LYS A 49 -11.67 -17.28 -16.93
C LYS A 49 -10.30 -17.58 -17.56
N LEU A 50 -9.28 -16.83 -17.16
CA LEU A 50 -7.93 -16.94 -17.70
C LEU A 50 -7.19 -18.20 -17.19
N PHE A 51 -7.42 -18.58 -15.93
CA PHE A 51 -6.76 -19.69 -15.24
C PHE A 51 -7.78 -20.69 -14.67
N PRO A 52 -8.53 -21.41 -15.51
CA PRO A 52 -9.65 -22.26 -15.06
C PRO A 52 -9.22 -23.45 -14.18
N LYS A 53 -7.95 -23.84 -14.22
CA LYS A 53 -7.37 -24.92 -13.40
C LYS A 53 -6.88 -24.45 -12.03
N TYR A 54 -6.90 -23.15 -11.75
CA TYR A 54 -6.38 -22.55 -10.52
C TYR A 54 -7.49 -21.82 -9.76
N HIS A 55 -7.27 -21.55 -8.46
CA HIS A 55 -8.18 -20.76 -7.62
C HIS A 55 -7.58 -19.38 -7.30
N PRO A 56 -7.51 -18.45 -8.28
CA PRO A 56 -6.83 -17.17 -8.13
C PRO A 56 -7.30 -16.36 -6.91
N SER A 57 -8.61 -16.20 -6.68
CA SER A 57 -9.07 -15.36 -5.55
C SER A 57 -8.59 -15.83 -4.18
N ARG A 58 -8.39 -17.14 -3.99
CA ARG A 58 -7.89 -17.71 -2.73
C ARG A 58 -6.38 -17.58 -2.63
N VAL A 59 -5.67 -17.85 -3.72
CA VAL A 59 -4.21 -17.82 -3.71
C VAL A 59 -3.70 -16.38 -3.61
N LEU A 60 -4.32 -15.43 -4.32
CA LEU A 60 -3.93 -14.02 -4.26
C LEU A 60 -4.07 -13.46 -2.84
N THR A 61 -5.17 -13.77 -2.15
CA THR A 61 -5.38 -13.34 -0.76
C THR A 61 -4.43 -14.03 0.21
N LEU A 62 -4.17 -15.33 0.04
CA LEU A 62 -3.19 -16.08 0.83
C LEU A 62 -1.74 -15.62 0.61
N VAL A 63 -1.42 -15.07 -0.55
CA VAL A 63 -0.10 -14.46 -0.79
C VAL A 63 -0.07 -13.05 -0.24
N TYR A 64 -1.13 -12.26 -0.41
CA TYR A 64 -1.16 -10.89 0.07
C TYR A 64 -0.98 -10.78 1.60
N GLN A 65 -1.80 -11.52 2.35
CA GLN A 65 -1.90 -11.40 3.81
C GLN A 65 -0.58 -11.63 4.58
N PRO A 66 0.19 -12.71 4.36
CA PRO A 66 1.43 -12.93 5.10
C PRO A 66 2.50 -11.91 4.75
N PHE A 67 2.55 -11.41 3.51
CA PHE A 67 3.49 -10.37 3.11
C PHE A 67 3.10 -9.01 3.69
N ALA A 68 1.81 -8.68 3.73
CA ALA A 68 1.30 -7.48 4.38
C ALA A 68 1.59 -7.50 5.89
N ILE A 69 1.16 -8.56 6.59
CA ILE A 69 1.35 -8.69 8.04
C ILE A 69 2.84 -8.77 8.39
N GLY A 70 3.62 -9.58 7.67
CA GLY A 70 5.05 -9.74 7.91
C GLY A 70 5.80 -8.41 7.75
N THR A 71 5.52 -7.68 6.67
CA THR A 71 6.12 -6.35 6.44
C THR A 71 5.68 -5.36 7.50
N LEU A 72 4.41 -5.37 7.90
CA LEU A 72 3.88 -4.50 8.94
C LEU A 72 4.56 -4.74 10.28
N ILE A 73 4.74 -6.00 10.69
CA ILE A 73 5.44 -6.37 11.93
C ILE A 73 6.89 -5.85 11.92
N ILE A 74 7.60 -6.04 10.81
CA ILE A 74 8.99 -5.55 10.65
C ILE A 74 9.01 -4.03 10.78
N LEU A 75 8.13 -3.33 10.06
CA LEU A 75 8.07 -1.87 10.08
C LEU A 75 7.67 -1.31 11.46
N ALA A 76 6.79 -2.00 12.19
CA ALA A 76 6.40 -1.65 13.54
C ALA A 76 7.57 -1.78 14.53
N TYR A 77 8.42 -2.80 14.36
CA TYR A 77 9.61 -3.00 15.20
C TYR A 77 10.67 -1.91 14.98
N TYR A 78 10.89 -1.48 13.72
CA TYR A 78 11.91 -0.49 13.36
C TYR A 78 11.40 0.96 13.27
N GLN A 79 10.19 1.24 13.80
CA GLN A 79 9.49 2.51 13.62
C GLN A 79 10.32 3.75 14.00
N SER A 80 11.16 3.67 15.03
CA SER A 80 11.96 4.80 15.53
C SER A 80 13.12 5.21 14.60
N LYS A 81 13.48 4.39 13.62
CA LYS A 81 14.61 4.63 12.70
C LYS A 81 14.19 5.07 11.31
N ILE A 82 12.93 4.88 10.93
CA ILE A 82 12.46 5.08 9.55
C ILE A 82 11.71 6.40 9.42
N ASN A 83 12.03 7.17 8.37
CA ASN A 83 11.30 8.39 8.03
C ASN A 83 9.93 8.02 7.41
N THR A 84 8.85 8.38 8.10
CA THR A 84 7.47 8.06 7.71
C THR A 84 7.08 8.59 6.34
N ARG A 85 7.58 9.77 5.95
CA ARG A 85 7.29 10.36 4.62
C ARG A 85 7.87 9.53 3.47
N LEU A 86 9.11 9.09 3.63
CA LEU A 86 9.79 8.28 2.62
C LEU A 86 9.16 6.90 2.52
N ARG A 87 8.78 6.31 3.66
CA ARG A 87 8.06 5.03 3.72
C ARG A 87 6.73 5.11 2.97
N ASN A 88 5.94 6.15 3.20
CA ASN A 88 4.66 6.32 2.53
C ASN A 88 4.83 6.54 1.01
N LEU A 89 5.78 7.38 0.60
CA LEU A 89 6.08 7.62 -0.82
C LEU A 89 6.57 6.34 -1.53
N ALA A 90 7.41 5.54 -0.85
CA ALA A 90 7.87 4.26 -1.37
C ALA A 90 6.71 3.28 -1.57
N GLY A 91 5.78 3.19 -0.60
CA GLY A 91 4.58 2.37 -0.73
C GLY A 91 3.71 2.75 -1.92
N PHE A 92 3.40 4.04 -2.11
CA PHE A 92 2.62 4.51 -3.27
C PHE A 92 3.33 4.30 -4.60
N THR A 93 4.65 4.50 -4.65
CA THR A 93 5.46 4.22 -5.85
C THR A 93 5.40 2.74 -6.20
N LEU A 94 5.47 1.87 -5.19
CA LEU A 94 5.41 0.43 -5.36
C LEU A 94 4.02 -0.04 -5.81
N PHE A 95 2.94 0.54 -5.27
CA PHE A 95 1.58 0.28 -5.77
C PHE A 95 1.40 0.70 -7.23
N PHE A 96 1.90 1.87 -7.60
CA PHE A 96 1.84 2.36 -8.98
C PHE A 96 2.60 1.42 -9.92
N ALA A 97 3.86 1.08 -9.57
CA ALA A 97 4.69 0.17 -10.36
C ALA A 97 4.07 -1.22 -10.47
N ALA A 98 3.57 -1.80 -9.37
CA ALA A 98 2.95 -3.12 -9.37
C ALA A 98 1.68 -3.15 -10.22
N THR A 99 0.80 -2.14 -10.11
CA THR A 99 -0.41 -2.03 -10.95
C THR A 99 -0.05 -1.91 -12.43
N PHE A 100 0.96 -1.09 -12.76
CA PHE A 100 1.44 -0.95 -14.13
C PHE A 100 2.03 -2.26 -14.68
N LEU A 101 2.78 -3.00 -13.85
CA LEU A 101 3.32 -4.30 -14.22
C LEU A 101 2.25 -5.36 -14.43
N VAL A 102 1.13 -5.33 -13.70
CA VAL A 102 -0.02 -6.22 -13.97
C VAL A 102 -0.55 -5.99 -15.39
N LEU A 103 -0.70 -4.73 -15.80
CA LEU A 103 -1.14 -4.39 -17.16
C LEU A 103 -0.13 -4.83 -18.23
N ILE A 104 1.17 -4.62 -17.98
CA ILE A 104 2.23 -5.09 -18.89
C ILE A 104 2.22 -6.61 -19.00
N LEU A 105 2.07 -7.32 -17.87
CA LEU A 105 2.04 -8.78 -17.85
C LEU A 105 0.85 -9.31 -18.67
N ASP A 106 -0.32 -8.72 -18.50
CA ASP A 106 -1.51 -9.08 -19.26
C ASP A 106 -1.32 -8.86 -20.77
N LEU A 107 -0.78 -7.69 -21.15
CA LEU A 107 -0.51 -7.34 -22.53
C LEU A 107 0.57 -8.23 -23.16
N ALA A 108 1.69 -8.45 -22.47
CA ALA A 108 2.81 -9.27 -22.93
C ALA A 108 2.41 -10.74 -23.10
N THR A 109 1.46 -11.21 -22.29
CA THR A 109 0.92 -12.56 -22.39
C THR A 109 -0.22 -12.64 -23.43
N SER A 110 -0.61 -11.50 -24.02
CA SER A 110 -1.75 -11.41 -24.96
C SER A 110 -3.04 -11.99 -24.34
N GLY A 111 -3.21 -11.84 -23.02
CA GLY A 111 -4.31 -12.44 -22.27
C GLY A 111 -4.39 -13.96 -22.38
N ARG A 112 -3.27 -14.66 -22.62
CA ARG A 112 -3.23 -16.13 -22.63
C ARG A 112 -2.96 -16.66 -21.22
N GLY A 113 -3.75 -17.63 -20.80
CA GLY A 113 -3.52 -18.31 -19.53
C GLY A 113 -2.23 -19.14 -19.55
N GLY A 114 -1.72 -19.48 -18.37
CA GLY A 114 -0.52 -20.31 -18.23
C GLY A 114 0.06 -20.25 -16.83
N ILE A 115 1.01 -21.14 -16.53
CA ILE A 115 1.63 -21.18 -15.21
C ILE A 115 2.56 -19.99 -14.96
N GLY A 116 3.29 -19.53 -15.98
CA GLY A 116 4.20 -18.37 -15.87
C GLY A 116 3.47 -17.06 -15.55
N PRO A 117 2.44 -16.66 -16.31
CA PRO A 117 1.63 -15.49 -16.01
C PRO A 117 0.97 -15.57 -14.63
N TYR A 118 0.49 -16.75 -14.23
CA TYR A 118 -0.08 -16.96 -12.90
C TYR A 118 0.94 -16.71 -11.78
N ILE A 119 2.16 -17.23 -11.91
CA ILE A 119 3.26 -16.96 -10.97
C ILE A 119 3.59 -15.46 -10.95
N GLY A 120 3.62 -14.80 -12.11
CA GLY A 120 3.84 -13.36 -12.22
C GLY A 120 2.80 -12.55 -11.44
N ILE A 121 1.52 -12.89 -11.59
CA ILE A 121 0.43 -12.24 -10.85
C ILE A 121 0.60 -12.47 -9.35
N CYS A 122 0.93 -13.70 -8.90
CA CYS A 122 1.18 -13.99 -7.49
C CYS A 122 2.35 -13.16 -6.91
N LEU A 123 3.46 -13.01 -7.65
CA LEU A 123 4.58 -12.17 -7.24
C LEU A 123 4.17 -10.70 -7.13
N LEU A 124 3.41 -10.20 -8.11
CA LEU A 124 2.87 -8.84 -8.05
C LEU A 124 1.94 -8.69 -6.85
N THR A 125 1.09 -9.66 -6.53
CA THR A 125 0.26 -9.62 -5.32
C THR A 125 1.05 -9.57 -4.02
N ALA A 126 2.19 -10.26 -3.95
CA ALA A 126 3.10 -10.11 -2.81
C ALA A 126 3.65 -8.68 -2.72
N CYS A 127 4.00 -8.06 -3.86
CA CYS A 127 4.37 -6.65 -3.93
C CYS A 127 3.25 -5.72 -3.46
N PHE A 128 1.98 -5.97 -3.85
CA PHE A 128 0.83 -5.23 -3.34
C PHE A 128 0.73 -5.32 -1.81
N GLY A 129 0.93 -6.50 -1.21
CA GLY A 129 0.94 -6.66 0.25
C GLY A 129 2.06 -5.88 0.94
N ILE A 130 3.26 -5.86 0.35
CA ILE A 130 4.39 -5.05 0.86
C ILE A 130 4.07 -3.56 0.76
N ALA A 131 3.53 -3.09 -0.38
CA ALA A 131 3.14 -1.68 -0.56
C ALA A 131 2.11 -1.25 0.47
N ASP A 132 1.09 -2.09 0.70
CA ASP A 132 0.02 -1.80 1.63
C ASP A 132 0.54 -1.60 3.05
N ALA A 133 1.41 -2.51 3.52
CA ALA A 133 2.05 -2.40 4.81
C ALA A 133 2.90 -1.13 4.97
N HIS A 134 3.52 -0.63 3.88
CA HIS A 134 4.28 0.62 3.91
C HIS A 134 3.37 1.85 4.07
N ILE A 135 2.20 1.85 3.44
CA ILE A 135 1.25 2.97 3.47
C ILE A 135 0.46 2.94 4.79
N GLU A 136 -0.19 1.82 5.11
CA GLU A 136 -1.01 1.69 6.32
C GLU A 136 -0.17 1.76 7.59
N GLY A 137 1.02 1.16 7.62
CA GLY A 137 1.92 1.33 8.75
C GLY A 137 2.49 2.75 8.86
N GLY A 138 2.42 3.51 7.77
CA GLY A 138 2.95 4.85 7.50
C GLY A 138 2.09 6.03 7.94
N MET A 139 0.78 5.87 7.80
CA MET A 139 -0.26 6.86 8.10
C MET A 139 -0.65 6.84 9.58
#